data_AF-A0A953AI25-F1
#
_entry.id   AF-A0A953AI25-F1
#
_cell.length_a   1.000
_cell.length_b   1.000
_cell.length_c   1.000
_cell.angle_alpha   90.00
_cell.angle_beta   90.00
_cell.angle_gamma   90.00
#
_symmetry.space_group_name_H-M   'P 1'
#
loop_
_entity.id
_entity.type
_entity.pdbx_description
1 polymer ?
#
loop_
_entity_poly.entity_id
_entity_poly.type
_entity_poly.pdbx_seq_one_letter_code
_entity_poly.pdbx_strand_id
1 'polypeptide(L)'
;MELAAGRLQLEPFLDDSGRRPDCRIVPLGDTGGRTVLLEDGSGLRVRIEPDPSGLKVAYPDHPFAAEALLRAAAHLVVKRAGGLLLHASGVSLHGAALVAVGPSGAGKSTFAMLACLATSAQLLSDEIIAAFPDGTAIGTPFRSDVTHPGTPDAFPIASLLTLSKGGCERIDEVGPSEAVAAVMSQAWQAPVEPLSRAEILQRVGALVSRVGVRRLTFRKDPAVADFVAQWVREHRRHP
;
A
#
# COMPACT_ATOMS: atom_id res chain seq x y z
N MET A 1 23.20 -1.71 -0.75
CA MET A 1 23.05 -0.61 0.24
C MET A 1 21.93 -1.05 1.16
N GLU A 2 22.29 -1.48 2.36
CA GLU A 2 21.40 -2.11 3.33
C GLU A 2 20.42 -1.07 3.89
N LEU A 3 19.13 -1.25 3.64
CA LEU A 3 18.07 -0.35 4.11
C LEU A 3 17.91 -0.54 5.63
N ALA A 4 18.53 0.34 6.42
CA ALA A 4 18.53 0.26 7.89
C ALA A 4 17.14 0.57 8.48
N ALA A 5 16.56 -0.35 9.24
CA ALA A 5 15.19 -0.28 9.73
C ALA A 5 14.89 0.88 10.71
N GLY A 6 13.80 1.63 10.49
CA GLY A 6 13.17 2.54 11.46
C GLY A 6 12.28 1.82 12.49
N ARG A 7 11.98 2.52 13.60
CA ARG A 7 11.20 1.99 14.74
C ARG A 7 10.06 2.97 15.07
N LEU A 8 8.83 2.47 15.15
CA LEU A 8 7.68 3.16 15.74
C LEU A 8 7.46 2.57 17.13
N GLN A 9 7.49 3.39 18.17
CA GLN A 9 7.22 2.96 19.54
C GLN A 9 5.87 3.52 19.96
N LEU A 10 4.85 2.67 19.94
CA LEU A 10 3.53 2.96 20.49
C LEU A 10 3.56 2.62 21.98
N GLU A 11 3.43 3.61 22.86
CA GLU A 11 3.23 3.38 24.29
C GLU A 11 1.74 3.06 24.55
N PRO A 12 1.40 2.17 25.50
CA PRO A 12 0.21 1.31 25.40
C PRO A 12 -1.10 1.93 25.88
N PHE A 13 -2.21 1.50 25.28
CA PHE A 13 -3.45 1.20 26.03
C PHE A 13 -3.72 -0.30 25.97
N LEU A 14 -3.99 -0.87 27.15
CA LEU A 14 -4.30 -2.28 27.38
C LEU A 14 -5.78 -2.54 27.05
N ASP A 15 -6.08 -3.65 26.38
CA ASP A 15 -7.36 -4.35 26.58
C ASP A 15 -7.10 -5.69 27.29
N ASP A 16 -8.09 -6.18 28.04
CA ASP A 16 -7.99 -7.30 28.98
C ASP A 16 -7.65 -8.67 28.35
N SER A 17 -7.30 -8.72 27.05
CA SER A 17 -7.00 -9.96 26.33
C SER A 17 -5.51 -10.28 26.18
N GLY A 18 -4.62 -9.40 26.66
CA GLY A 18 -3.20 -9.70 26.85
C GLY A 18 -2.38 -9.98 25.59
N ARG A 19 -2.89 -9.67 24.39
CA ARG A 19 -2.14 -9.82 23.13
C ARG A 19 -1.59 -8.49 22.63
N ARG A 20 -0.31 -8.50 22.24
CA ARG A 20 0.43 -7.32 21.74
C ARG A 20 0.42 -7.31 20.20
N PRO A 21 -0.02 -6.24 19.52
CA PRO A 21 0.24 -6.08 18.09
C PRO A 21 1.69 -5.61 17.84
N ASP A 22 2.39 -6.31 16.95
CA ASP A 22 3.70 -5.89 16.41
C ASP A 22 3.44 -5.09 15.11
N CYS A 23 4.01 -3.87 15.02
CA CYS A 23 3.88 -3.00 13.86
C CYS A 23 5.26 -2.42 13.52
N ARG A 24 5.70 -2.58 12.25
CA ARG A 24 7.03 -2.15 11.76
C ARG A 24 6.91 -1.19 10.58
N ILE A 25 7.66 -0.08 10.62
CA ILE A 25 7.83 0.90 9.51
C ILE A 25 9.28 1.43 9.51
N VAL A 26 9.92 1.58 8.33
CA VAL A 26 11.35 1.91 8.11
C VAL A 26 11.56 2.94 6.97
N PRO A 27 12.70 3.66 6.78
CA PRO A 27 13.46 4.61 7.62
C PRO A 27 13.53 6.07 7.05
N LEU A 28 14.05 7.04 7.85
CA LEU A 28 14.10 8.49 7.55
C LEU A 28 15.51 9.08 7.46
N GLY A 29 15.69 10.13 6.63
CA GLY A 29 16.80 11.08 6.67
C GLY A 29 16.39 12.45 7.25
N ASP A 30 17.35 13.15 7.83
CA ASP A 30 17.29 14.30 8.76
C ASP A 30 16.33 15.46 8.38
N THR A 31 15.58 15.99 9.37
CA THR A 31 15.50 17.43 9.70
C THR A 31 14.41 17.77 10.76
N GLY A 32 14.85 18.42 11.84
CA GLY A 32 14.19 19.57 12.50
C GLY A 32 12.73 19.42 12.94
N GLY A 33 12.52 19.05 14.21
CA GLY A 33 11.21 18.70 14.75
C GLY A 33 10.09 19.75 14.59
N ARG A 34 8.92 19.29 14.13
CA ARG A 34 7.63 20.01 14.15
C ARG A 34 6.58 19.15 14.84
N THR A 35 5.78 19.77 15.71
CA THR A 35 4.56 19.18 16.27
C THR A 35 3.45 19.28 15.24
N VAL A 36 2.78 18.17 14.93
CA VAL A 36 1.56 18.17 14.11
C VAL A 36 0.36 17.79 14.97
N LEU A 37 -0.68 18.60 14.92
CA LEU A 37 -2.01 18.34 15.47
C LEU A 37 -2.91 17.82 14.35
N LEU A 38 -3.44 16.60 14.51
CA LEU A 38 -4.48 16.05 13.66
C LEU A 38 -5.83 16.28 14.32
N GLU A 39 -6.66 17.14 13.72
CA GLU A 39 -8.09 17.25 14.01
C GLU A 39 -8.85 16.63 12.85
N ASP A 40 -9.55 15.51 13.10
CA ASP A 40 -10.66 15.14 12.24
C ASP A 40 -11.92 15.88 12.71
N GLY A 41 -13.00 15.80 11.92
CA GLY A 41 -14.29 16.43 12.26
C GLY A 41 -14.95 15.93 13.55
N SER A 42 -14.29 15.05 14.33
CA SER A 42 -14.72 14.59 15.65
C SER A 42 -13.99 15.28 16.82
N GLY A 43 -13.02 16.17 16.55
CA GLY A 43 -12.27 16.88 17.59
C GLY A 43 -11.13 16.07 18.22
N LEU A 44 -10.70 15.00 17.55
CA LEU A 44 -9.50 14.23 17.89
C LEU A 44 -8.28 15.15 17.90
N ARG A 45 -7.34 14.99 18.85
CA ARG A 45 -6.06 15.72 18.87
C ARG A 45 -4.92 14.73 19.05
N VAL A 46 -4.14 14.52 18.00
CA VAL A 46 -2.94 13.67 18.02
C VAL A 46 -1.70 14.55 18.03
N ARG A 47 -0.74 14.26 18.92
CA ARG A 47 0.56 14.95 18.97
C ARG A 47 1.64 14.01 18.44
N ILE A 48 2.26 14.37 17.32
CA ILE A 48 3.41 13.64 16.75
C ILE A 48 4.68 14.42 17.09
N GLU A 49 5.58 13.80 17.85
CA GLU A 49 6.91 14.35 18.15
C GLU A 49 7.99 13.49 17.50
N PRO A 50 8.87 14.09 16.68
CA PRO A 50 10.08 13.42 16.22
C PRO A 50 11.00 13.17 17.42
N ASP A 51 11.36 11.90 17.65
CA ASP A 51 12.36 11.48 18.62
C ASP A 51 13.57 10.91 17.85
N PRO A 52 14.81 11.08 18.34
CA PRO A 52 16.00 10.50 17.72
C PRO A 52 15.93 8.96 17.53
N SER A 53 15.01 8.27 18.21
CA SER A 53 14.78 6.83 18.13
C SER A 53 13.45 6.41 17.51
N GLY A 54 12.58 7.34 17.08
CA GLY A 54 11.29 7.03 16.46
C GLY A 54 10.25 8.17 16.46
N LEU A 55 8.98 7.82 16.26
CA LEU A 55 7.84 8.73 16.39
C LEU A 55 7.13 8.44 17.73
N LYS A 56 6.95 9.45 18.59
CA LYS A 56 6.09 9.36 19.78
C LYS A 56 4.71 9.90 19.47
N VAL A 57 3.68 9.19 19.93
CA VAL A 57 2.28 9.57 19.68
C VAL A 57 1.37 9.37 20.88
N ALA A 58 0.53 10.35 21.17
CA ALA A 58 -0.57 10.28 22.15
C ALA A 58 -1.94 10.30 21.46
N TYR A 59 -2.87 9.45 21.88
CA TYR A 59 -4.25 9.33 21.35
C TYR A 59 -5.27 9.02 22.46
N PRO A 60 -6.56 9.40 22.32
CA PRO A 60 -7.62 9.04 23.27
C PRO A 60 -8.13 7.61 23.04
N ASP A 61 -8.71 7.02 24.09
CA ASP A 61 -9.23 5.64 24.14
C ASP A 61 -10.45 5.46 23.21
N HIS A 62 -10.18 5.32 21.90
CA HIS A 62 -11.19 5.11 20.88
C HIS A 62 -10.65 4.17 19.79
N PRO A 63 -11.38 3.09 19.43
CA PRO A 63 -10.86 2.04 18.55
C PRO A 63 -10.45 2.54 17.16
N PHE A 64 -11.07 3.63 16.69
CA PHE A 64 -10.73 4.26 15.41
C PHE A 64 -9.52 5.20 15.48
N ALA A 65 -9.11 5.64 16.67
CA ALA A 65 -8.00 6.60 16.84
C ALA A 65 -6.63 5.95 16.58
N ALA A 66 -6.45 4.69 17.02
CA ALA A 66 -5.20 3.95 16.79
C ALA A 66 -4.96 3.67 15.30
N GLU A 67 -6.02 3.29 14.57
CA GLU A 67 -5.92 3.05 13.12
C GLU A 67 -5.69 4.34 12.34
N ALA A 68 -6.44 5.41 12.65
CA ALA A 68 -6.24 6.72 12.03
C ALA A 68 -4.81 7.24 12.25
N LEU A 69 -4.27 7.03 13.45
CA LEU A 69 -2.89 7.32 13.74
C LEU A 69 -1.93 6.48 12.89
N LEU A 70 -2.08 5.16 12.87
CA LEU A 70 -1.18 4.29 12.13
C LEU A 70 -1.17 4.67 10.63
N ARG A 71 -2.35 4.99 10.09
CA ARG A 71 -2.53 5.52 8.73
C ARG A 71 -1.79 6.84 8.54
N ALA A 72 -1.90 7.79 9.47
CA ALA A 72 -1.16 9.05 9.43
C ALA A 72 0.38 8.86 9.52
N ALA A 73 0.85 7.98 10.40
CA ALA A 73 2.27 7.65 10.53
C ALA A 73 2.81 7.00 9.26
N ALA A 74 2.08 6.02 8.69
CA ALA A 74 2.42 5.40 7.42
C ALA A 74 2.47 6.43 6.28
N HIS A 75 1.49 7.34 6.22
CA HIS A 75 1.49 8.43 5.23
C HIS A 75 2.77 9.27 5.35
N LEU A 76 3.13 9.72 6.55
CA LEU A 76 4.30 10.56 6.75
C LEU A 76 5.61 9.87 6.39
N VAL A 77 5.76 8.59 6.76
CA VAL A 77 6.99 7.84 6.45
C VAL A 77 7.10 7.59 4.95
N VAL A 78 6.05 7.06 4.31
CA VAL A 78 6.03 6.80 2.86
C VAL A 78 6.20 8.09 2.08
N LYS A 79 5.56 9.19 2.51
CA LYS A 79 5.72 10.52 1.93
C LYS A 79 7.18 10.97 1.95
N ARG A 80 7.86 10.87 3.08
CA ARG A 80 9.26 11.32 3.25
C ARG A 80 10.25 10.45 2.48
N ALA A 81 9.95 9.16 2.31
CA ALA A 81 10.70 8.26 1.46
C ALA A 81 10.39 8.41 -0.05
N GLY A 82 9.58 9.41 -0.45
CA GLY A 82 9.25 9.69 -1.85
C GLY A 82 8.16 8.81 -2.45
N GLY A 83 7.56 7.91 -1.68
CA GLY A 83 6.51 6.98 -2.12
C GLY A 83 5.09 7.53 -2.06
N LEU A 84 4.13 6.64 -2.32
CA LEU A 84 2.69 6.88 -2.24
C LEU A 84 2.01 5.74 -1.50
N LEU A 85 0.95 6.05 -0.75
CA LEU A 85 -0.01 5.05 -0.30
C LEU A 85 -1.13 4.98 -1.33
N LEU A 86 -1.43 3.78 -1.82
CA LEU A 86 -2.45 3.54 -2.84
C LEU A 86 -3.59 2.73 -2.26
N HIS A 87 -4.84 3.14 -2.49
CA HIS A 87 -6.02 2.30 -2.31
C HIS A 87 -6.00 1.16 -3.33
N ALA A 88 -5.44 0.04 -2.91
CA ALA A 88 -5.03 -1.03 -3.79
C ALA A 88 -5.04 -2.37 -3.06
N SER A 89 -5.10 -3.46 -3.83
CA SER A 89 -4.78 -4.79 -3.33
C SER A 89 -3.50 -5.30 -4.00
N GLY A 90 -2.55 -5.80 -3.24
CA GLY A 90 -1.29 -6.33 -3.74
C GLY A 90 -1.14 -7.81 -3.44
N VAL A 91 -0.58 -8.56 -4.38
CA VAL A 91 -0.13 -9.94 -4.18
C VAL A 91 1.31 -10.11 -4.67
N SER A 92 2.13 -10.89 -3.97
CA SER A 92 3.44 -11.31 -4.44
C SER A 92 3.34 -12.67 -5.11
N LEU A 93 3.89 -12.77 -6.31
CA LEU A 93 3.96 -13.98 -7.10
C LEU A 93 5.38 -14.17 -7.59
N HIS A 94 5.94 -15.34 -7.27
CA HIS A 94 7.32 -15.71 -7.56
C HIS A 94 8.40 -14.76 -6.97
N GLY A 95 8.05 -13.81 -6.09
CA GLY A 95 8.93 -12.73 -5.60
C GLY A 95 8.77 -11.35 -6.27
N ALA A 96 7.62 -11.08 -6.90
CA ALA A 96 7.31 -9.80 -7.55
C ALA A 96 5.85 -9.45 -7.27
N ALA A 97 5.54 -8.17 -7.12
CA ALA A 97 4.20 -7.70 -6.79
C ALA A 97 3.36 -7.44 -8.05
N LEU A 98 2.10 -7.86 -8.00
CA LEU A 98 1.03 -7.31 -8.82
C LEU A 98 0.15 -6.44 -7.92
N VAL A 99 -0.01 -5.17 -8.27
CA VAL A 99 -0.77 -4.20 -7.46
C VAL A 99 -1.99 -3.74 -8.23
N ALA A 100 -3.16 -4.19 -7.82
CA ALA A 100 -4.43 -3.84 -8.44
C ALA A 100 -4.99 -2.53 -7.86
N VAL A 101 -5.25 -1.57 -8.74
CA VAL A 101 -5.82 -0.25 -8.48
C VAL A 101 -7.16 -0.11 -9.19
N GLY A 102 -8.06 0.71 -8.64
CA GLY A 102 -9.34 1.03 -9.25
C GLY A 102 -10.41 1.35 -8.21
N PRO A 103 -11.58 1.86 -8.65
CA PRO A 103 -12.64 2.27 -7.75
C PRO A 103 -13.14 1.12 -6.85
N SER A 104 -13.89 1.47 -5.80
CA SER A 104 -14.58 0.47 -4.99
C SER A 104 -15.49 -0.39 -5.89
N GLY A 105 -15.53 -1.70 -5.64
CA GLY A 105 -16.28 -2.65 -6.47
C GLY A 105 -15.60 -3.10 -7.78
N ALA A 106 -14.41 -2.58 -8.12
CA ALA A 106 -13.65 -3.02 -9.31
C ALA A 106 -13.16 -4.47 -9.24
N GLY A 107 -13.17 -5.09 -8.05
CA GLY A 107 -12.77 -6.48 -7.85
C GLY A 107 -11.34 -6.68 -7.33
N LYS A 108 -10.71 -5.64 -6.76
CA LYS A 108 -9.34 -5.68 -6.17
C LYS A 108 -9.14 -6.84 -5.19
N SER A 109 -9.91 -6.85 -4.10
CA SER A 109 -9.84 -7.90 -3.09
C SER A 109 -10.22 -9.27 -3.68
N THR A 110 -11.21 -9.34 -4.57
CA THR A 110 -11.57 -10.58 -5.27
C THR A 110 -10.40 -11.16 -6.06
N PHE A 111 -9.71 -10.33 -6.84
CA PHE A 111 -8.51 -10.74 -7.58
C PHE A 111 -7.41 -11.22 -6.63
N ALA A 112 -7.11 -10.44 -5.58
CA ALA A 112 -6.07 -10.79 -4.63
C ALA A 112 -6.35 -12.14 -3.93
N MET A 113 -7.60 -12.39 -3.51
CA MET A 113 -7.99 -13.65 -2.91
C MET A 113 -7.90 -14.82 -3.88
N LEU A 114 -8.40 -14.67 -5.11
CA LEU A 114 -8.30 -15.73 -6.11
C LEU A 114 -6.84 -16.08 -6.44
N ALA A 115 -5.97 -15.07 -6.52
CA ALA A 115 -4.54 -15.27 -6.70
C ALA A 115 -3.93 -16.09 -5.55
N CYS A 116 -4.22 -15.72 -4.30
CA CYS A 116 -3.71 -16.43 -3.11
C CYS A 116 -4.27 -17.85 -2.93
N LEU A 117 -5.50 -18.12 -3.36
CA LEU A 117 -6.13 -19.44 -3.17
C LEU A 117 -5.62 -20.51 -4.14
N ALA A 118 -5.26 -20.13 -5.37
CA ALA A 118 -4.92 -21.09 -6.43
C ALA A 118 -3.41 -21.18 -6.73
N THR A 119 -2.59 -20.31 -6.14
CA THR A 119 -1.14 -20.32 -6.35
C THR A 119 -0.39 -20.12 -5.03
N SER A 120 0.94 -20.18 -5.07
CA SER A 120 1.79 -19.80 -3.93
C SER A 120 1.88 -18.28 -3.72
N ALA A 121 0.88 -17.51 -4.16
CA ALA A 121 0.88 -16.06 -3.98
C ALA A 121 0.71 -15.69 -2.52
N GLN A 122 1.36 -14.61 -2.08
CA GLN A 122 1.14 -14.05 -0.76
C GLN A 122 0.43 -12.71 -0.89
N LEU A 123 -0.53 -12.45 0.00
CA LEU A 123 -1.18 -11.15 0.07
C LEU A 123 -0.19 -10.12 0.64
N LEU A 124 -0.08 -8.93 0.04
CA LEU A 124 0.63 -7.79 0.65
C LEU A 124 -0.35 -6.98 1.53
N SER A 125 -1.50 -6.62 0.95
CA SER A 125 -2.66 -6.00 1.59
C SER A 125 -3.81 -6.02 0.59
N ASP A 126 -5.05 -5.97 1.07
CA ASP A 126 -6.26 -5.84 0.25
C ASP A 126 -6.85 -4.42 0.25
N GLU A 127 -6.25 -3.48 0.98
CA GLU A 127 -6.79 -2.14 1.18
C GLU A 127 -5.80 -1.01 0.83
N ILE A 128 -4.59 -1.04 1.39
CA ILE A 128 -3.56 -0.02 1.15
C ILE A 128 -2.20 -0.67 0.87
N ILE A 129 -1.55 -0.22 -0.20
CA ILE A 129 -0.18 -0.61 -0.55
C ILE A 129 0.72 0.63 -0.54
N ALA A 130 1.92 0.51 0.02
CA ALA A 130 2.96 1.52 -0.15
C ALA A 130 3.72 1.24 -1.44
N ALA A 131 3.80 2.21 -2.34
CA ALA A 131 4.49 2.10 -3.63
C ALA A 131 5.55 3.20 -3.79
N PHE A 132 6.73 2.84 -4.29
CA PHE A 132 7.89 3.72 -4.35
C PHE A 132 8.36 3.97 -5.80
N PRO A 133 8.99 5.12 -6.09
CA PRO A 133 9.41 5.48 -7.45
C PRO A 133 10.39 4.50 -8.11
N ASP A 134 11.15 3.74 -7.32
CA ASP A 134 12.07 2.69 -7.79
C ASP A 134 11.34 1.44 -8.34
N GLY A 135 10.04 1.37 -8.12
CA GLY A 135 9.17 0.25 -8.50
C GLY A 135 8.98 -0.77 -7.38
N THR A 136 9.28 -0.42 -6.13
CA THR A 136 9.03 -1.31 -4.98
C THR A 136 7.61 -1.14 -4.44
N ALA A 137 6.95 -2.25 -4.11
CA ALA A 137 5.71 -2.29 -3.33
C ALA A 137 5.95 -2.96 -1.97
N ILE A 138 5.34 -2.40 -0.92
CA ILE A 138 5.38 -2.94 0.44
C ILE A 138 3.94 -3.09 0.94
N GLY A 139 3.63 -4.25 1.52
CA GLY A 139 2.36 -4.48 2.19
C GLY A 139 2.20 -3.60 3.43
N THR A 140 0.96 -3.27 3.77
CA THR A 140 0.63 -2.48 4.96
C THR A 140 -0.29 -3.29 5.88
N PRO A 141 -0.36 -2.98 7.18
CA PRO A 141 -1.25 -3.68 8.09
C PRO A 141 -2.74 -3.32 7.88
N PHE A 142 -3.05 -2.36 7.01
CA PHE A 142 -4.41 -1.93 6.70
C PHE A 142 -5.08 -2.99 5.83
N ARG A 143 -6.24 -3.49 6.27
CA ARG A 143 -6.93 -4.59 5.62
C ARG A 143 -8.43 -4.54 5.83
N SER A 144 -9.17 -4.97 4.82
CA SER A 144 -10.63 -5.14 4.91
C SER A 144 -11.01 -6.57 5.33
N ASP A 145 -10.20 -7.56 4.94
CA ASP A 145 -10.33 -8.95 5.37
C ASP A 145 -9.41 -9.26 6.56
N VAL A 146 -9.99 -9.67 7.68
CA VAL A 146 -9.26 -10.05 8.89
C VAL A 146 -8.70 -11.47 8.85
N THR A 147 -9.19 -12.32 7.94
CA THR A 147 -8.87 -13.75 7.89
C THR A 147 -7.56 -14.05 7.17
N HIS A 148 -7.18 -13.20 6.21
CA HIS A 148 -5.94 -13.35 5.44
C HIS A 148 -5.01 -12.17 5.73
N PRO A 149 -4.12 -12.27 6.74
CA PRO A 149 -3.16 -11.22 7.00
C PRO A 149 -2.18 -11.09 5.83
N GLY A 150 -1.96 -9.85 5.38
CA GLY A 150 -0.92 -9.55 4.40
C GLY A 150 0.49 -9.61 5.01
N THR A 151 1.50 -9.79 4.17
CA THR A 151 2.91 -9.67 4.56
C THR A 151 3.39 -8.22 4.44
N PRO A 152 4.19 -7.70 5.40
CA PRO A 152 4.83 -6.40 5.30
C PRO A 152 6.10 -6.41 4.41
N ASP A 153 6.37 -7.51 3.70
CA ASP A 153 7.56 -7.64 2.86
C ASP A 153 7.55 -6.71 1.64
N ALA A 154 8.74 -6.40 1.14
CA ALA A 154 8.97 -5.57 -0.03
C ALA A 154 9.21 -6.43 -1.27
N PHE A 155 8.55 -6.09 -2.38
CA PHE A 155 8.73 -6.77 -3.66
C PHE A 155 8.82 -5.77 -4.83
N PRO A 156 9.64 -6.05 -5.86
CA PRO A 156 9.59 -5.28 -7.10
C PRO A 156 8.22 -5.48 -7.77
N ILE A 157 7.61 -4.40 -8.24
CA ILE A 157 6.33 -4.42 -8.94
C ILE A 157 6.57 -4.91 -10.36
N ALA A 158 5.92 -6.02 -10.72
CA ALA A 158 5.88 -6.51 -12.09
C ALA A 158 4.94 -5.66 -12.96
N SER A 159 3.80 -5.26 -12.41
CA SER A 159 2.88 -4.30 -13.03
C SER A 159 1.88 -3.76 -12.02
N LEU A 160 1.44 -2.53 -12.23
CA LEU A 160 0.15 -2.07 -11.70
C LEU A 160 -0.98 -2.61 -12.59
N LEU A 161 -2.12 -2.95 -12.00
CA LEU A 161 -3.26 -3.52 -12.70
C LEU A 161 -4.50 -2.66 -12.51
N THR A 162 -5.15 -2.27 -13.61
CA THR A 162 -6.57 -1.93 -13.58
C THR A 162 -7.39 -3.20 -13.83
N LEU A 163 -8.58 -3.29 -13.24
CA LEU A 163 -9.39 -4.49 -13.31
C LEU A 163 -10.65 -4.28 -14.15
N SER A 164 -10.96 -5.27 -14.97
CA SER A 164 -12.21 -5.38 -15.73
C SER A 164 -12.80 -6.78 -15.56
N LYS A 165 -14.12 -6.87 -15.58
CA LYS A 165 -14.82 -8.16 -15.56
C LYS A 165 -14.94 -8.68 -16.98
N GLY A 166 -14.68 -9.96 -17.21
CA GLY A 166 -14.86 -10.57 -18.52
C GLY A 166 -15.07 -12.09 -18.47
N GLY A 167 -15.24 -12.68 -19.65
CA GLY A 167 -15.46 -14.12 -19.83
C GLY A 167 -14.19 -14.95 -20.01
N CYS A 168 -13.01 -14.33 -20.04
CA CYS A 168 -11.70 -14.98 -20.08
C CYS A 168 -10.62 -14.03 -19.55
N GLU A 169 -9.49 -14.61 -19.17
CA GLU A 169 -8.33 -13.90 -18.64
C GLU A 169 -7.54 -13.24 -19.78
N ARG A 170 -7.32 -11.93 -19.69
CA ARG A 170 -6.55 -11.16 -20.67
C ARG A 170 -5.84 -9.99 -20.00
N ILE A 171 -4.62 -9.71 -20.44
CA ILE A 171 -3.87 -8.50 -20.06
C ILE A 171 -3.70 -7.62 -21.29
N ASP A 172 -4.25 -6.41 -21.21
CA ASP A 172 -4.15 -5.39 -22.26
C ASP A 172 -3.23 -4.23 -21.84
N GLU A 173 -2.66 -3.53 -22.81
CA GLU A 173 -1.96 -2.27 -22.57
C GLU A 173 -2.94 -1.18 -22.10
N VAL A 174 -2.47 -0.29 -21.23
CA VAL A 174 -3.21 0.91 -20.83
C VAL A 174 -2.46 2.14 -21.32
N GLY A 175 -3.16 3.06 -21.98
CA GLY A 175 -2.56 4.29 -22.48
C GLY A 175 -1.97 5.14 -21.35
N PRO A 176 -0.86 5.88 -21.56
CA PRO A 176 -0.16 6.59 -20.48
C PRO A 176 -1.04 7.54 -19.64
N SER A 177 -1.91 8.31 -20.29
CA SER A 177 -2.82 9.23 -19.60
C SER A 177 -3.85 8.49 -18.75
N GLU A 178 -4.38 7.38 -19.26
CA GLU A 178 -5.32 6.54 -18.52
C GLU A 178 -4.63 5.86 -17.33
N ALA A 179 -3.40 5.37 -17.53
CA ALA A 179 -2.57 4.76 -16.50
C ALA A 179 -2.31 5.72 -15.34
N VAL A 180 -1.86 6.95 -15.64
CA VAL A 180 -1.62 7.99 -14.64
C VAL A 180 -2.93 8.35 -13.92
N ALA A 181 -4.03 8.55 -14.65
CA ALA A 181 -5.31 8.89 -14.05
C ALA A 181 -5.83 7.78 -13.11
N ALA A 182 -5.71 6.52 -13.54
CA ALA A 182 -6.12 5.36 -12.74
C ALA A 182 -5.36 5.30 -11.42
N VAL A 183 -4.03 5.43 -11.44
CA VAL A 183 -3.20 5.36 -10.23
C VAL A 183 -3.38 6.61 -9.36
N MET A 184 -3.40 7.81 -9.96
CA MET A 184 -3.58 9.07 -9.24
C MET A 184 -4.90 9.11 -8.47
N SER A 185 -5.98 8.57 -9.04
CA SER A 185 -7.29 8.49 -8.37
C SER A 185 -7.31 7.59 -7.13
N GLN A 186 -6.28 6.75 -6.95
CA GLN A 186 -6.14 5.85 -5.81
C GLN A 186 -5.09 6.32 -4.80
N ALA A 187 -4.47 7.48 -4.98
CA ALA A 187 -3.50 8.01 -4.02
C ALA A 187 -4.19 8.41 -2.71
N TRP A 188 -4.05 7.57 -1.68
CA TRP A 188 -4.58 7.84 -0.35
C TRP A 188 -3.67 8.79 0.42
N GLN A 189 -4.27 9.70 1.18
CA GLN A 189 -3.58 10.69 1.97
C GLN A 189 -4.21 10.84 3.34
N ALA A 190 -3.37 10.97 4.36
CA ALA A 190 -3.82 11.40 5.67
C ALA A 190 -4.07 12.93 5.67
N PRO A 191 -4.94 13.44 6.56
CA PRO A 191 -5.13 14.89 6.76
C PRO A 191 -3.96 15.53 7.54
N VAL A 192 -2.73 15.02 7.40
CA VAL A 192 -1.50 15.60 7.95
C VAL A 192 -0.48 15.77 6.84
N GLU A 193 -0.04 17.02 6.66
CA GLU A 193 0.92 17.41 5.62
C GLU A 193 0.66 16.74 4.24
N PRO A 194 -0.56 16.84 3.68
CA PRO A 194 -0.87 16.19 2.41
C PRO A 194 0.07 16.67 1.29
N LEU A 195 0.35 15.79 0.35
CA LEU A 195 1.09 16.13 -0.86
C LEU A 195 0.23 17.04 -1.75
N SER A 196 0.87 17.99 -2.40
CA SER A 196 0.22 18.77 -3.45
C SER A 196 -0.15 17.87 -4.65
N ARG A 197 -1.14 18.29 -5.44
CA ARG A 197 -1.53 17.56 -6.66
C ARG A 197 -0.37 17.39 -7.64
N ALA A 198 0.54 18.37 -7.70
CA ALA A 198 1.74 18.32 -8.53
C ALA A 198 2.73 17.25 -8.04
N GLU A 199 2.97 17.16 -6.73
CA GLU A 199 3.85 16.12 -6.17
C GLU A 199 3.27 14.71 -6.38
N ILE A 200 1.96 14.54 -6.20
CA ILE A 200 1.29 13.26 -6.47
C ILE A 200 1.45 12.90 -7.94
N LEU A 201 1.16 13.84 -8.86
CA LEU A 201 1.31 13.62 -10.29
C LEU A 201 2.75 13.22 -10.65
N GLN A 202 3.75 13.89 -10.08
CA GLN A 202 5.17 13.57 -10.31
C GLN A 202 5.51 12.15 -9.82
N ARG A 203 5.11 11.79 -8.60
CA ARG A 203 5.37 10.46 -8.02
C ARG A 203 4.65 9.35 -8.78
N VAL A 204 3.38 9.57 -9.14
CA VAL A 204 2.59 8.65 -9.96
C VAL A 204 3.22 8.50 -11.34
N GLY A 205 3.61 9.60 -11.99
CA GLY A 205 4.27 9.57 -13.29
C GLY A 205 5.58 8.77 -13.27
N ALA A 206 6.41 8.97 -12.25
CA ALA A 206 7.65 8.20 -12.05
C ALA A 206 7.35 6.70 -11.87
N LEU A 207 6.41 6.35 -10.99
CA LEU A 207 6.03 4.96 -10.73
C LEU A 207 5.45 4.29 -11.99
N VAL A 208 4.48 4.92 -12.66
CA VAL A 208 3.85 4.39 -13.88
C VAL A 208 4.87 4.21 -14.99
N SER A 209 5.80 5.15 -15.17
CA SER A 209 6.87 5.03 -16.17
C SER A 209 7.85 3.90 -15.85
N ARG A 210 8.05 3.61 -14.55
CA ARG A 210 8.96 2.56 -14.08
C ARG A 210 8.39 1.16 -14.28
N VAL A 211 7.14 0.93 -13.87
CA VAL A 211 6.55 -0.42 -13.74
C VAL A 211 5.42 -0.70 -14.72
N GLY A 212 4.88 0.33 -15.37
CA GLY A 212 3.73 0.22 -16.27
C GLY A 212 2.40 -0.04 -15.57
N VAL A 213 1.32 0.18 -16.32
CA VAL A 213 -0.05 -0.18 -15.93
C VAL A 213 -0.63 -1.06 -17.03
N ARG A 214 -1.27 -2.15 -16.63
CA ARG A 214 -1.96 -3.08 -17.52
C ARG A 214 -3.43 -3.20 -17.11
N ARG A 215 -4.29 -3.59 -18.04
CA ARG A 215 -5.68 -3.92 -17.73
C ARG A 215 -5.83 -5.43 -17.68
N LEU A 216 -6.09 -5.96 -16.49
CA LEU A 216 -6.46 -7.35 -16.30
C LEU A 216 -7.98 -7.49 -16.42
N THR A 217 -8.40 -8.17 -17.48
CA THR A 217 -9.77 -8.67 -17.62
C THR A 217 -9.80 -10.11 -17.14
N PHE A 218 -10.71 -10.47 -16.25
CA PHE A 218 -10.77 -11.83 -15.71
C PHE A 218 -12.20 -12.27 -15.35
N ARG A 219 -12.42 -13.58 -15.34
CA ARG A 219 -13.61 -14.18 -14.73
C ARG A 219 -13.43 -14.25 -13.23
N LYS A 220 -14.53 -14.27 -12.47
CA LYS A 220 -14.47 -14.58 -11.04
C LYS A 220 -14.25 -16.09 -10.83
N ASP A 221 -13.08 -16.55 -11.22
CA ASP A 221 -12.67 -17.95 -11.28
C ASP A 221 -11.19 -18.08 -10.86
N PRO A 222 -10.78 -19.15 -10.15
CA PRO A 222 -9.39 -19.36 -9.76
C PRO A 222 -8.39 -19.41 -10.92
N ALA A 223 -8.83 -19.67 -12.17
CA ALA A 223 -7.97 -19.68 -13.36
C ALA A 223 -7.18 -18.38 -13.58
N VAL A 224 -7.67 -17.25 -13.04
CA VAL A 224 -6.92 -15.98 -13.08
C VAL A 224 -5.55 -16.09 -12.42
N ALA A 225 -5.42 -16.91 -11.37
CA ALA A 225 -4.20 -17.04 -10.60
C ALA A 225 -3.07 -17.67 -11.43
N ASP A 226 -3.34 -18.78 -12.11
CA ASP A 226 -2.39 -19.45 -12.99
C ASP A 226 -2.01 -18.54 -14.17
N PHE A 227 -2.99 -17.86 -14.75
CA PHE A 227 -2.78 -16.90 -15.84
C PHE A 227 -1.81 -15.78 -15.44
N VAL A 228 -2.04 -15.12 -14.29
CA VAL A 228 -1.13 -14.04 -13.85
C VAL A 228 0.22 -14.58 -13.37
N ALA A 229 0.27 -15.79 -12.81
CA ALA A 229 1.54 -16.44 -12.43
C ALA A 229 2.41 -16.70 -13.66
N GLN A 230 1.83 -17.21 -14.76
CA GLN A 230 2.52 -17.37 -16.04
C GLN A 230 2.99 -16.02 -16.59
N TRP A 231 2.09 -15.03 -16.65
CA TRP A 231 2.42 -13.70 -17.15
C TRP A 231 3.60 -13.08 -16.40
N VAL A 232 3.62 -13.18 -15.06
CA VAL A 232 4.71 -12.69 -14.22
C VAL A 232 6.03 -13.39 -14.54
N ARG A 233 6.04 -14.71 -14.80
CA ARG A 233 7.28 -15.41 -15.18
C ARG A 233 7.84 -14.91 -16.50
N GLU A 234 6.97 -14.63 -17.47
CA GLU A 234 7.37 -14.18 -18.82
C GLU A 234 7.82 -12.71 -18.84
N HIS A 235 7.26 -11.86 -17.96
CA HIS A 235 7.44 -10.40 -18.01
C HIS A 235 8.28 -9.84 -16.87
N ARG A 236 8.84 -10.70 -16.03
CA ARG A 236 9.82 -10.30 -15.03
C ARG A 236 11.05 -9.71 -15.72
N ARG A 237 11.27 -8.43 -15.47
CA ARG A 237 12.58 -7.82 -15.72
C ARG A 237 13.54 -8.42 -14.70
N HIS A 238 14.45 -9.28 -15.17
CA HIS A 238 15.57 -9.71 -14.33
C HIS A 238 16.34 -8.46 -13.87
N PRO A 239 16.70 -8.37 -12.57
CA PRO A 239 17.47 -7.25 -12.05
C PRO A 239 18.84 -7.13 -12.74
#